data_AF-A0A1Y3PAI5-F1
#
_entry.id   AF-A0A1Y3PAI5-F1
#
_cell.length_a   1.000
_cell.length_b   1.000
_cell.length_c   1.000
_cell.angle_alpha   90.00
_cell.angle_beta   90.00
_cell.angle_gamma   90.00
#
_symmetry.space_group_name_H-M   'P 1'
#
loop_
_entity.id
_entity.type
_entity.pdbx_description
1 polymer ?
#
loop_
_entity_poly.entity_id
_entity_poly.type
_entity_poly.pdbx_seq_one_letter_code
_entity_poly.pdbx_strand_id
1 'polypeptide(L)' 'MKELMEALKRKDVEKRIPVLRMEMDYQLAVLYEALQEQDEETIRLCKENLSELRKELLMLEA' A
#
# COMPACT_ATOMS: atom_id res chain seq x y z
N MET A 1 23.90 -16.03 -12.93
CA MET A 1 22.44 -16.31 -12.76
C MET A 1 21.86 -15.61 -11.53
N LYS A 2 22.51 -15.69 -10.34
CA LYS A 2 22.07 -14.96 -9.13
C LYS A 2 21.96 -13.44 -9.31
N GLU A 3 22.96 -12.79 -9.90
CA GLU A 3 22.96 -11.34 -10.13
C GLU A 3 21.79 -10.86 -11.01
N LEU A 4 21.42 -11.65 -12.03
CA LEU A 4 20.28 -11.34 -12.90
C LEU A 4 18.95 -11.45 -12.14
N MET A 5 18.81 -12.45 -11.26
CA MET A 5 17.62 -12.61 -10.42
C MET A 5 17.48 -11.47 -9.40
N GLU A 6 18.58 -11.01 -8.81
CA GLU A 6 18.57 -9.85 -7.91
C GLU A 6 18.23 -8.54 -8.63
N ALA A 7 18.76 -8.33 -9.85
CA ALA A 7 18.43 -7.17 -10.66
C ALA A 7 16.94 -7.14 -11.08
N LEU A 8 16.36 -8.31 -11.39
CA LEU A 8 14.92 -8.42 -11.68
C LEU A 8 14.08 -8.07 -10.44
N LYS A 9 14.41 -8.65 -9.27
CA LYS A 9 13.72 -8.34 -8.01
C LYS A 9 13.77 -6.85 -7.68
N ARG A 10 14.92 -6.18 -7.84
CA ARG A 10 15.04 -4.73 -7.61
C ARG A 10 14.13 -3.92 -8.52
N LYS A 11 14.06 -4.27 -9.81
CA LYS A 11 13.15 -3.61 -10.77
C LYS A 11 11.68 -3.81 -10.43
N ASP A 12 11.32 -4.97 -9.88
CA ASP A 12 9.95 -5.24 -9.46
C ASP A 12 9.58 -4.43 -8.20
N VAL A 13 10.51 -4.30 -7.25
CA VAL A 13 10.37 -3.43 -6.06
C VAL A 13 10.21 -1.97 -6.46
N GLU A 14 11.08 -1.46 -7.35
CA GLU A 14 11.04 -0.09 -7.86
C GLU A 14 9.70 0.25 -8.55
N LYS A 15 9.06 -0.74 -9.19
CA LYS A 15 7.73 -0.57 -9.79
C LYS A 15 6.59 -0.69 -8.79
N ARG A 16 6.73 -1.53 -7.75
CA ARG A 16 5.67 -1.77 -6.76
C ARG A 16 5.50 -0.58 -5.81
N ILE A 17 6.58 0.08 -5.40
CA ILE A 17 6.52 1.21 -4.45
C ILE A 17 5.60 2.35 -4.93
N PRO A 18 5.69 2.85 -6.18
CA PRO A 18 4.75 3.86 -6.69
C PRO A 18 3.30 3.38 -6.70
N VAL A 19 3.05 2.11 -7.06
CA VAL A 19 1.70 1.53 -7.08
C VAL A 19 1.12 1.44 -5.67
N LEU A 20 1.93 0.99 -4.70
CA LEU A 20 1.55 0.97 -3.28
C LEU A 20 1.17 2.36 -2.76
N ARG A 21 1.92 3.40 -3.13
CA ARG A 21 1.60 4.77 -2.75
C ARG A 21 0.25 5.20 -3.33
N MET A 22 -0.03 4.87 -4.61
CA MET A 22 -1.33 5.14 -5.22
C MET A 22 -2.47 4.37 -4.53
N GLU A 23 -2.26 3.10 -4.16
CA GLU A 23 -3.24 2.30 -3.41
C GLU A 23 -3.51 2.90 -2.01
N MET A 24 -2.47 3.38 -1.32
CA MET A 24 -2.60 4.09 -0.05
C MET A 24 -3.37 5.40 -0.20
N ASP A 25 -3.03 6.22 -1.20
CA ASP A 25 -3.73 7.49 -1.48
C ASP A 25 -5.22 7.25 -1.74
N TYR A 26 -5.55 6.20 -2.50
CA TYR A 26 -6.92 5.77 -2.72
C TYR A 26 -7.63 5.38 -1.41
N GLN A 27 -7.02 4.52 -0.60
CA GLN A 27 -7.63 4.08 0.67
C GLN A 27 -7.80 5.25 1.65
N LEU A 28 -6.90 6.24 1.64
CA LEU A 28 -7.03 7.46 2.45
C LEU A 28 -8.19 8.34 1.97
N ALA A 29 -8.43 8.44 0.66
CA ALA A 29 -9.58 9.15 0.12
C ALA A 29 -10.90 8.49 0.53
N VAL A 30 -11.01 7.17 0.41
CA VAL A 30 -12.19 6.41 0.87
C VAL A 30 -12.39 6.57 2.37
N LEU A 31 -11.31 6.49 3.16
CA LEU A 31 -11.37 6.69 4.61
C LEU A 31 -11.87 8.11 4.95
N TYR A 32 -11.44 9.14 4.22
CA TYR A 32 -11.90 10.50 4.43
C TYR A 32 -13.42 10.61 4.23
N GLU A 33 -13.96 10.06 3.15
CA GLU A 33 -15.40 10.04 2.87
C GLU A 33 -16.18 9.27 3.95
N ALA A 34 -15.73 8.06 4.29
CA ALA A 34 -16.36 7.25 5.32
C ALA A 34 -16.38 7.94 6.70
N LEU A 35 -15.34 8.71 7.03
CA LEU A 35 -15.30 9.53 8.24
C LEU A 35 -16.32 10.68 8.21
N GLN A 36 -16.60 11.27 7.04
CA GLN A 36 -17.64 12.30 6.92
C GLN A 36 -19.05 11.69 7.09
N GLU A 37 -19.25 10.48 6.57
CA GLU A 37 -20.54 9.78 6.61
C GLU A 37 -20.77 8.98 7.91
N GLN A 38 -19.77 8.89 8.78
CA GLN A 38 -19.76 8.04 9.98
C GLN A 38 -20.03 6.55 9.67
N ASP A 39 -19.55 6.09 8.51
CA ASP A 39 -19.60 4.67 8.13
C ASP A 39 -18.49 3.89 8.86
N GLU A 40 -18.82 3.44 10.06
CA GLU A 40 -17.89 2.70 10.94
C GLU A 40 -17.38 1.38 10.32
N GLU A 41 -18.14 0.74 9.43
CA GLU A 41 -17.69 -0.48 8.76
C GLU A 41 -16.59 -0.16 7.76
N THR A 42 -16.82 0.83 6.89
CA THR A 42 -15.86 1.27 5.89
C THR A 42 -14.62 1.88 6.56
N ILE A 43 -14.78 2.65 7.64
CA ILE A 43 -13.66 3.17 8.44
C ILE A 43 -12.77 2.03 8.95
N ARG A 44 -13.35 0.97 9.51
CA ARG A 44 -12.59 -0.19 10.02
C ARG A 44 -11.83 -0.88 8.89
N LEU A 45 -12.50 -1.18 7.78
CA LEU A 45 -11.90 -1.87 6.63
C LEU A 45 -10.76 -1.05 6.00
N CYS A 46 -10.93 0.26 5.82
CA CYS A 46 -9.89 1.12 5.29
C CYS A 46 -8.65 1.13 6.20
N LYS A 47 -8.84 1.18 7.53
CA LYS A 47 -7.73 1.14 8.48
C LYS A 47 -6.97 -0.19 8.45
N GLU A 48 -7.66 -1.31 8.31
CA GLU A 48 -7.04 -2.63 8.13
C GLU A 48 -6.23 -2.69 6.82
N ASN A 49 -6.82 -2.26 5.71
CA ASN A 49 -6.14 -2.23 4.41
C ASN A 49 -4.89 -1.33 4.42
N LEU A 50 -5.00 -0.11 5.00
CA LEU A 50 -3.87 0.81 5.14
C LEU A 50 -2.74 0.22 5.99
N SER A 51 -3.06 -0.59 7.01
CA SER A 51 -2.07 -1.29 7.83
C SER A 51 -1.28 -2.31 7.00
N GLU A 52 -1.97 -3.10 6.16
CA GLU A 52 -1.31 -4.08 5.29
C GLU A 52 -0.47 -3.42 4.21
N LEU A 53 -0.98 -2.38 3.54
CA LEU A 53 -0.23 -1.61 2.55
C LEU A 53 1.04 -1.00 3.16
N ARG A 54 0.95 -0.47 4.38
CA ARG A 54 2.12 0.07 5.11
C ARG A 54 3.13 -1.02 5.43
N LYS A 55 2.72 -2.21 5.86
CA LYS A 55 3.64 -3.33 6.12
C LYS A 55 4.37 -3.73 4.85
N GLU A 56 3.66 -3.83 3.73
CA GLU A 56 4.27 -4.13 2.43
C GLU A 56 5.33 -3.08 2.06
N LEU A 57 4.98 -1.79 2.16
CA LEU A 57 5.91 -0.69 1.86
C LEU A 57 7.19 -0.77 2.71
N LEU A 58 7.05 -1.00 4.02
CA LEU A 58 8.21 -1.12 4.92
C LEU A 58 9.10 -2.32 4.58
N MET A 59 8.53 -3.43 4.11
CA MET A 59 9.33 -4.58 3.66
C MET A 59 10.09 -4.31 2.36
N LEU A 60 9.57 -3.42 1.50
CA LEU A 60 10.17 -3.06 0.22
C LEU A 60 11.22 -1.93 0.35
N GLU A 61 11.10 -1.09 1.38
CA GLU A 61 12.06 -0.02 1.68
C GLU A 61 13.24 -0.48 2.57
N ALA A 62 13.18 -1.67 3.16
CA ALA A 62 14.22 -2.27 4.01
C ALA A 62 15.34 -2.97 3.22
#